data_AF-A0A7G8E7P0-F1
#
_entry.id   AF-A0A7G8E7P0-F1
#
_cell.length_a   1.000
_cell.length_b   1.000
_cell.length_c   1.000
_cell.angle_alpha   90.00
_cell.angle_beta   90.00
_cell.angle_gamma   90.00
#
_symmetry.space_group_name_H-M   'P 1'
#
loop_
_entity.id
_entity.type
_entity.pdbx_description
1 polymer ?
#
loop_
_entity_poly.entity_id
_entity_poly.type
_entity_poly.pdbx_seq_one_letter_code
_entity_poly.pdbx_strand_id
1 'polypeptide(L)'
;MRTELANRMRGMESNALATSMVLVCERRDPSAAMLSRNEFRRELRQRLPQVIKELEHANIAPVDVAKAAIGPGMAIFSQAKAVLNTDDSTKSLRDALIEINDALDEHLSEDEGAFDADTRFALTFFESHG
;
A
#
# COMPACT_ATOMS: atom_id res chain seq x y z
N MET A 1 8.24 -16.97 -17.53
CA MET A 1 9.68 -17.34 -17.58
C MET A 1 10.08 -17.74 -16.16
N ARG A 2 10.52 -18.98 -15.93
CA ARG A 2 10.94 -19.47 -14.60
C ARG A 2 12.45 -19.29 -14.49
N THR A 3 12.90 -18.30 -13.72
CA THR A 3 14.32 -17.95 -13.55
C THR A 3 14.94 -18.59 -12.30
N GLU A 4 14.11 -19.20 -11.45
CA GLU A 4 14.56 -19.95 -10.27
C GLU A 4 14.98 -21.38 -10.65
N LEU A 5 16.25 -21.71 -10.41
CA LEU A 5 16.80 -23.05 -10.60
C LEU A 5 16.80 -23.82 -9.27
N ALA A 6 16.38 -25.09 -9.30
CA ALA A 6 16.40 -25.98 -8.12
C ALA A 6 17.83 -26.36 -7.67
N ASN A 7 18.81 -26.21 -8.56
CA ASN A 7 20.22 -26.47 -8.29
C ASN A 7 20.95 -25.15 -8.02
N ARG A 8 21.92 -25.17 -7.08
CA ARG A 8 22.73 -23.99 -6.74
C ARG A 8 23.41 -23.42 -7.98
N MET A 9 23.09 -22.20 -8.37
CA MET A 9 23.82 -21.47 -9.42
C MET A 9 25.26 -21.24 -8.96
N ARG A 10 26.20 -22.02 -9.49
CA ARG A 10 27.63 -21.74 -9.42
C ARG A 10 28.10 -21.28 -10.80
N GLY A 11 27.91 -20.00 -11.08
CA GLY A 11 28.50 -19.27 -12.22
C GLY A 11 29.49 -18.22 -11.70
N MET A 12 30.52 -17.91 -12.50
CA MET A 12 31.71 -17.13 -12.11
C MET A 12 31.37 -15.72 -11.57
N GLU A 13 31.99 -15.36 -10.43
CA GLU A 13 31.91 -14.06 -9.69
C GLU A 13 30.53 -13.75 -9.03
N SER A 14 30.11 -14.58 -8.08
CA SER A 14 28.71 -14.79 -7.68
C SER A 14 28.04 -13.78 -6.72
N ASN A 15 26.91 -13.20 -7.16
CA ASN A 15 25.73 -12.89 -6.32
C ASN A 15 24.64 -13.91 -6.65
N ALA A 16 24.68 -15.07 -6.01
CA ALA A 16 23.74 -16.17 -6.23
C ALA A 16 22.36 -15.84 -5.62
N LEU A 17 21.59 -15.01 -6.34
CA LEU A 17 20.18 -14.66 -6.14
C LEU A 17 19.70 -14.69 -4.67
N ALA A 18 19.90 -13.59 -3.94
CA ALA A 18 19.43 -13.47 -2.55
C ALA A 18 17.89 -13.42 -2.44
N THR A 19 17.21 -12.91 -3.48
CA THR A 19 15.76 -12.70 -3.50
C THR A 19 15.21 -12.93 -4.90
N SER A 20 14.04 -13.56 -4.99
CA SER A 20 13.22 -13.58 -6.20
C SER A 20 11.96 -12.76 -5.99
N MET A 21 11.55 -12.02 -7.02
CA MET A 21 10.30 -11.27 -7.02
C MET A 21 9.49 -11.66 -8.25
N VAL A 22 8.21 -11.97 -8.06
CA VAL A 22 7.26 -12.19 -9.15
C VAL A 22 6.52 -10.88 -9.39
N LEU A 23 6.66 -10.34 -10.60
CA LEU A 23 5.89 -9.18 -11.04
C LEU A 23 4.69 -9.66 -11.84
N VAL A 24 3.49 -9.42 -11.31
CA VAL A 24 2.22 -9.59 -12.03
C VAL A 24 1.79 -8.21 -12.49
N CYS A 25 1.99 -7.90 -13.77
CA CYS A 25 1.64 -6.61 -14.34
C CYS A 25 0.33 -6.72 -15.13
N GLU A 26 -0.68 -5.96 -14.70
CA GLU A 26 -1.90 -5.77 -15.47
C GLU A 26 -1.75 -4.52 -16.36
N ARG A 27 -2.08 -4.66 -17.64
CA ARG A 27 -1.99 -3.53 -18.56
C ARG A 27 -3.20 -2.63 -18.34
N ARG A 28 -2.95 -1.36 -18.02
CA ARG A 28 -4.01 -0.35 -17.90
C ARG A 28 -4.85 -0.27 -19.17
N ASP A 29 -6.17 -0.24 -18.98
CA ASP A 29 -7.13 -0.08 -20.06
C ASP A 29 -6.87 1.24 -20.84
N PRO A 30 -6.79 1.21 -22.19
CA PRO A 30 -6.62 2.43 -22.99
C PRO A 30 -7.71 3.49 -22.78
N SER A 31 -8.90 3.07 -22.36
CA SER A 31 -10.06 3.90 -22.06
C SER A 31 -10.20 4.26 -20.57
N ALA A 32 -9.19 3.94 -19.74
CA ALA A 32 -9.22 4.27 -18.32
C ALA A 32 -9.55 5.74 -18.07
N ALA A 33 -10.42 5.99 -17.10
CA ALA A 33 -10.82 7.32 -16.71
C ALA A 33 -9.69 8.07 -15.98
N MET A 34 -9.73 9.40 -16.06
CA MET A 34 -8.98 10.27 -15.15
C MET A 34 -9.76 10.35 -13.84
N LEU A 35 -9.07 10.38 -12.71
CA LEU A 35 -9.69 10.62 -11.41
C LEU A 35 -9.31 12.00 -10.91
N SER A 36 -10.25 12.72 -10.30
CA SER A 36 -9.91 13.86 -9.45
C SER A 36 -9.29 13.40 -8.13
N ARG A 37 -8.59 14.30 -7.43
CA ARG A 37 -8.06 14.03 -6.09
C ARG A 37 -9.13 13.51 -5.11
N ASN A 38 -10.34 14.06 -5.16
CA ASN A 38 -11.42 13.66 -4.26
C ASN A 38 -11.94 12.26 -4.59
N GLU A 39 -12.03 11.91 -5.87
CA GLU A 39 -12.42 10.56 -6.29
C GLU A 39 -11.36 9.53 -5.90
N PHE A 40 -10.08 9.86 -6.09
CA PHE A 40 -8.98 9.00 -5.65
C PHE A 40 -9.04 8.71 -4.14
N ARG A 41 -9.20 9.74 -3.31
CA ARG A 41 -9.37 9.59 -1.85
C ARG A 41 -10.60 8.78 -1.47
N ARG A 42 -11.71 9.00 -2.17
CA ARG A 42 -12.95 8.24 -1.94
C ARG A 42 -12.76 6.76 -2.26
N GLU A 43 -12.12 6.43 -3.38
CA GLU A 43 -11.80 5.06 -3.77
C GLU A 43 -10.89 4.37 -2.74
N LEU A 44 -9.86 5.08 -2.24
CA LEU A 44 -8.99 4.56 -1.17
C LEU A 44 -9.80 4.20 0.08
N ARG A 45 -10.62 5.12 0.57
CA ARG A 45 -11.46 4.91 1.77
C ARG A 45 -12.50 3.81 1.60
N GLN A 46 -12.97 3.55 0.38
CA GLN A 46 -13.92 2.48 0.12
C GLN A 46 -13.26 1.11 -0.01
N ARG A 47 -12.08 1.03 -0.63
CA ARG A 47 -11.43 -0.25 -0.96
C ARG A 47 -10.41 -0.72 0.07
N LEU A 48 -9.63 0.18 0.67
CA LEU A 48 -8.57 -0.20 1.60
C LEU A 48 -9.09 -0.94 2.84
N PRO A 49 -10.19 -0.55 3.50
CA PRO A 49 -10.68 -1.28 4.68
C PRO A 49 -11.05 -2.73 4.39
N GLN A 50 -11.60 -3.01 3.21
CA GLN A 50 -11.94 -4.37 2.80
C GLN A 50 -10.67 -5.20 2.58
N VAL A 51 -9.66 -4.64 1.91
CA VAL A 51 -8.37 -5.28 1.68
C VAL A 51 -7.64 -5.56 2.99
N ILE A 52 -7.64 -4.61 3.93
CA ILE A 52 -6.98 -4.76 5.23
C ILE A 52 -7.58 -5.92 6.00
N LYS A 53 -8.92 -6.02 6.06
CA LYS A 53 -9.61 -7.17 6.68
C LYS A 53 -9.26 -8.50 6.03
N GLU A 54 -9.09 -8.54 4.71
CA GLU A 54 -8.66 -9.74 3.99
C GLU A 54 -7.22 -10.14 4.37
N LEU A 55 -6.32 -9.18 4.53
CA LEU A 55 -4.94 -9.40 4.97
C LEU A 55 -4.87 -9.89 6.42
N GLU A 56 -5.69 -9.33 7.31
CA GLU A 56 -5.82 -9.77 8.70
C GLU A 56 -6.34 -11.21 8.79
N HIS A 57 -7.39 -11.54 8.02
CA HIS A 57 -7.91 -12.92 7.94
C HIS A 57 -6.89 -13.90 7.35
N ALA A 58 -5.93 -13.42 6.56
CA ALA A 58 -4.81 -14.23 6.06
C ALA A 58 -3.70 -14.46 7.10
N ASN A 59 -3.89 -14.04 8.36
CA ASN A 59 -2.92 -14.12 9.45
C ASN A 59 -1.60 -13.36 9.17
N ILE A 60 -1.68 -12.26 8.41
CA ILE A 60 -0.54 -11.35 8.26
C ILE A 60 -0.38 -10.55 9.55
N ALA A 61 0.85 -10.41 10.03
CA ALA A 61 1.12 -9.65 11.25
C ALA A 61 0.71 -8.18 11.08
N PRO A 62 0.16 -7.50 12.10
CA PRO A 62 -0.36 -6.12 11.96
C PRO A 62 0.63 -5.13 11.32
N VAL A 63 1.91 -5.20 11.70
CA VAL A 63 2.97 -4.34 11.13
C VAL A 63 3.21 -4.60 9.62
N ASP A 64 2.95 -5.83 9.16
CA ASP A 64 3.10 -6.22 7.76
C ASP A 64 1.83 -5.95 6.96
N VAL A 65 0.66 -5.84 7.60
CA VAL A 65 -0.62 -5.48 6.94
C VAL A 65 -0.52 -4.11 6.29
N ALA A 66 -0.01 -3.10 7.00
CA ALA A 66 0.17 -1.75 6.46
C ALA A 66 1.05 -1.76 5.20
N LYS A 67 2.16 -2.51 5.22
CA LYS A 67 3.07 -2.65 4.06
C LYS A 67 2.43 -3.41 2.91
N ALA A 68 1.68 -4.48 3.21
CA ALA A 68 0.98 -5.27 2.20
C ALA A 68 -0.14 -4.46 1.53
N ALA A 69 -0.80 -3.55 2.26
CA ALA A 69 -1.90 -2.72 1.76
C ALA A 69 -1.45 -1.58 0.81
N ILE A 70 -0.17 -1.21 0.80
CA ILE A 70 0.38 -0.23 -0.15
C ILE A 70 0.16 -0.69 -1.60
N GLY A 71 0.38 -1.98 -1.90
CA GLY A 71 0.19 -2.53 -3.25
C GLY A 71 -1.24 -2.34 -3.77
N PRO A 72 -2.27 -2.76 -3.02
CA PRO A 72 -3.67 -2.47 -3.30
C PRO A 72 -4.00 -0.97 -3.43
N GLY A 73 -3.45 -0.11 -2.58
CA GLY A 73 -3.60 1.36 -2.74
C GLY A 73 -3.00 1.86 -4.06
N MET A 74 -1.82 1.35 -4.42
CA MET A 74 -1.17 1.65 -5.69
C MET A 74 -1.91 1.10 -6.91
N ALA A 75 -2.66 0.00 -6.76
CA ALA A 75 -3.53 -0.52 -7.83
C ALA A 75 -4.62 0.50 -8.18
N ILE A 76 -5.19 1.19 -7.18
CA ILE A 76 -6.20 2.24 -7.37
C ILE A 76 -5.61 3.46 -8.11
N PHE A 77 -4.36 3.82 -7.84
CA PHE A 77 -3.68 4.90 -8.56
C PHE A 77 -3.34 4.50 -10.00
N SER A 78 -2.79 3.30 -10.19
CA SER A 78 -2.26 2.84 -11.49
C SER A 78 -3.34 2.36 -12.46
N GLN A 79 -4.53 1.98 -11.99
CA GLN A 79 -5.69 1.68 -12.86
C GLN A 79 -6.23 2.94 -13.57
N ALA A 80 -6.09 4.12 -12.96
CA ALA A 80 -6.54 5.38 -13.55
C ALA A 80 -5.56 5.85 -14.65
N LYS A 81 -6.06 6.58 -15.64
CA LYS A 81 -5.20 7.17 -16.69
C LYS A 81 -4.25 8.21 -16.10
N ALA A 82 -4.76 9.04 -15.21
CA ALA A 82 -4.00 9.85 -14.27
C ALA A 82 -4.93 10.34 -13.16
N VAL A 83 -4.34 10.74 -12.04
CA VAL A 83 -5.04 11.43 -10.96
C VAL A 83 -4.72 12.92 -11.07
N LEU A 84 -5.72 13.77 -11.05
CA LEU A 84 -5.56 15.22 -11.15
C LEU A 84 -5.57 15.87 -9.77
N ASN A 85 -4.67 16.82 -9.57
CA ASN A 85 -4.68 17.76 -8.47
C ASN A 85 -5.75 18.83 -8.70
N THR A 86 -5.98 19.70 -7.70
CA THR A 86 -6.98 20.77 -7.77
C THR A 86 -6.65 21.83 -8.84
N ASP A 87 -5.38 21.93 -9.23
CA ASP A 87 -4.88 22.84 -10.28
C ASP A 87 -4.81 22.16 -11.67
N ASP A 88 -5.51 21.03 -11.85
CA ASP A 88 -5.48 20.17 -13.04
C ASP A 88 -4.10 19.58 -13.40
N SER A 89 -3.08 19.76 -12.56
CA SER A 89 -1.81 19.08 -12.73
C SER A 89 -1.93 17.59 -12.43
N THR A 90 -1.13 16.76 -13.10
CA THR A 90 -1.11 15.32 -12.80
C THR A 90 -0.41 15.07 -11.47
N LYS A 91 -1.06 14.36 -10.56
CA LYS A 91 -0.52 13.92 -9.29
C LYS A 91 0.71 13.03 -9.51
N SER A 92 1.78 13.32 -8.78
CA SER A 92 2.99 12.49 -8.83
C SER A 92 2.80 11.18 -8.08
N LEU A 93 3.62 10.17 -8.40
CA LEU A 93 3.65 8.92 -7.65
C LEU A 93 3.94 9.14 -6.16
N ARG A 94 4.85 10.09 -5.85
CA ARG A 94 5.20 10.44 -4.47
C ARG A 94 3.98 10.93 -3.71
N ASP A 95 3.23 11.86 -4.30
CA ASP A 95 2.05 12.44 -3.64
C ASP A 95 0.94 11.41 -3.50
N ALA A 96 0.80 10.51 -4.47
CA ALA A 96 -0.14 9.39 -4.38
C ALA A 96 0.23 8.44 -3.23
N LEU A 97 1.50 8.10 -3.06
CA LEU A 97 1.97 7.27 -1.93
C LEU A 97 1.72 7.94 -0.58
N ILE A 98 1.89 9.26 -0.48
CA ILE A 98 1.55 10.01 0.74
C ILE A 98 0.04 9.87 1.02
N GLU A 99 -0.83 10.13 0.04
CA GLU A 99 -2.28 10.02 0.24
C GLU A 99 -2.75 8.57 0.51
N ILE A 100 -2.02 7.56 0.00
CA ILE A 100 -2.28 6.15 0.35
C ILE A 100 -1.93 5.89 1.80
N ASN A 101 -0.74 6.31 2.27
CA ASN A 101 -0.35 6.15 3.66
C ASN A 101 -1.30 6.90 4.60
N ASP A 102 -1.67 8.14 4.28
CA ASP A 102 -2.64 8.91 5.07
C ASP A 102 -3.98 8.15 5.23
N ALA A 103 -4.45 7.48 4.17
CA ALA A 103 -5.68 6.70 4.22
C ALA A 103 -5.55 5.38 4.97
N LEU A 104 -4.34 4.77 4.96
CA LEU A 104 -4.03 3.60 5.78
C LEU A 104 -3.98 3.98 7.26
N ASP A 105 -3.27 5.05 7.59
CA ASP A 105 -3.14 5.57 8.95
C ASP A 105 -4.51 5.98 9.51
N GLU A 106 -5.36 6.65 8.72
CA GLU A 106 -6.75 6.98 9.10
C GLU A 106 -7.52 5.72 9.54
N HIS A 107 -7.36 4.59 8.83
CA HIS A 107 -8.05 3.34 9.18
C HIS A 107 -7.43 2.62 10.38
N LEU A 108 -6.09 2.56 10.45
CA LEU A 108 -5.41 1.86 11.53
C LEU A 108 -5.51 2.62 12.87
N SER A 109 -5.59 3.95 12.83
CA SER A 109 -5.83 4.79 14.00
C SER A 109 -7.31 4.80 14.44
N GLU A 110 -8.27 4.46 13.57
CA GLU A 110 -9.67 4.25 13.99
C GLU A 110 -9.78 3.12 15.03
N ASP A 111 -8.94 2.08 14.91
CA ASP A 111 -8.88 0.99 15.89
C ASP A 111 -8.27 1.44 17.23
N GLU A 112 -7.40 2.45 17.23
CA GLU A 112 -6.86 3.02 18.48
C GLU A 112 -7.95 3.73 19.32
N GLY A 113 -9.02 4.20 18.67
CA GLY A 113 -10.19 4.75 19.34
C GLY A 113 -10.98 3.74 20.18
N ALA A 114 -10.80 2.43 19.92
CA ALA A 114 -11.43 1.34 20.67
C ALA A 114 -10.63 0.94 21.94
N PHE A 115 -9.41 1.43 22.09
CA PHE A 115 -8.59 1.15 23.27
C PHE A 115 -9.09 1.91 24.50
N ASP A 116 -8.89 1.30 25.67
CA ASP A 116 -9.14 1.96 26.94
C ASP A 116 -8.25 3.21 27.09
N ALA A 117 -8.61 4.08 28.02
CA ALA A 117 -7.94 5.37 28.19
C ALA A 117 -6.44 5.24 28.51
N ASP A 118 -6.04 4.17 29.22
CA ASP A 118 -4.66 3.99 29.66
C ASP A 118 -3.79 3.52 28.48
N THR A 119 -4.31 2.62 27.65
CA THR A 119 -3.63 2.16 26.43
C THR A 119 -3.43 3.31 25.43
N ARG A 120 -4.44 4.17 25.22
CA ARG A 120 -4.31 5.36 24.35
C ARG A 120 -3.27 6.34 24.86
N PHE A 121 -3.24 6.60 26.16
CA PHE A 121 -2.23 7.48 26.75
C PHE A 121 -0.81 6.95 26.52
N ALA A 122 -0.60 5.64 26.67
CA ALA A 122 0.70 5.01 26.46
C ALA A 122 1.17 5.14 24.99
N LEU A 123 0.27 4.92 24.03
CA LEU A 123 0.56 5.07 22.60
C LEU A 123 0.93 6.52 22.25
N THR A 124 0.08 7.49 22.59
CA THR A 124 0.34 8.92 22.28
C THR A 124 1.62 9.42 22.96
N PHE A 125 1.89 8.97 24.19
CA PHE A 125 3.12 9.32 24.90
C PHE A 125 4.36 8.77 24.18
N PHE A 126 4.31 7.50 23.73
CA PHE A 126 5.41 6.87 23.00
C PHE A 126 5.64 7.51 21.64
N GLU A 127 4.61 7.85 20.88
CA GLU A 127 4.77 8.57 19.60
C GLU A 127 5.40 9.96 19.78
N SER A 128 5.11 10.63 20.91
CA SER A 128 5.56 11.99 21.17
C SER A 128 6.96 12.06 21.81
N HIS A 129 7.38 11.03 22.55
CA HIS A 129 8.59 11.06 23.40
C HIS A 129 9.45 9.79 23.36
N GLY A 130 9.07 8.79 22.57
CA GLY A 130 9.77 7.50 22.42
C GLY A 130 10.84 7.50 21.34
#